data_AF-A0A1C4KU90-F1
#
_entry.id   AF-A0A1C4KU90-F1
#
_cell.length_a   1.000
_cell.length_b   1.000
_cell.length_c   1.000
_cell.angle_alpha   90.00
_cell.angle_beta   90.00
_cell.angle_gamma   90.00
#
_symmetry.space_group_name_H-M   'P 1'
#
loop_
_entity.id
_entity.type
_entity.pdbx_description
1 polymer ?
#
loop_
_entity_poly.entity_id
_entity_poly.type
_entity_poly.pdbx_seq_one_letter_code
_entity_poly.pdbx_strand_id
1 'polypeptide(L)'
;EACTRPGRPLYAAHADLPVPEEAHLRLFHAATLLREHRGDGHLAALAAAGLDGLEALITHTATGRGMTPKWILTTRGWSRPEWDAASERLRGRGLLDDDGELTAEGAALRTGVEEETDRLDRAPYEHLGAEGVARLTELTAALARTAAAAGAFPEGLLGKR
;
A
#
# COMPACT_ATOMS: atom_id res chain seq x y z
N GLU A 1 16.09 11.14 -11.94
CA GLU A 1 15.23 10.07 -11.39
C GLU A 1 16.01 9.34 -10.30
N ALA A 2 15.34 8.94 -9.21
CA ALA A 2 15.97 8.26 -8.08
C ALA A 2 15.24 6.97 -7.64
N CYS A 3 14.23 6.55 -8.40
CA CYS A 3 13.67 5.20 -8.29
C CYS A 3 14.62 4.18 -8.93
N THR A 4 14.81 3.02 -8.31
CA THR A 4 15.75 1.99 -8.80
C THR A 4 15.00 0.76 -9.32
N ARG A 5 15.46 0.18 -10.43
CA ARG A 5 14.84 -0.98 -11.09
C ARG A 5 15.13 -2.35 -10.44
N PRO A 6 16.35 -2.66 -9.96
CA PRO A 6 16.64 -3.98 -9.41
C PRO A 6 15.73 -4.35 -8.23
N GLY A 7 15.19 -5.56 -8.25
CA GLY A 7 14.25 -6.06 -7.23
C GLY A 7 12.86 -5.41 -7.27
N ARG A 8 12.55 -4.62 -8.30
CA ARG A 8 11.27 -3.92 -8.46
C ARG A 8 10.64 -4.17 -9.82
N PRO A 9 10.07 -5.37 -10.05
CA PRO A 9 9.62 -5.80 -11.37
C PRO A 9 8.46 -4.97 -11.92
N LEU A 10 7.49 -4.55 -11.08
CA LEU A 10 6.37 -3.73 -11.55
C LEU A 10 6.83 -2.33 -11.90
N TYR A 11 7.62 -1.71 -11.03
CA TYR A 11 8.23 -0.41 -11.33
C TYR A 11 9.09 -0.48 -12.60
N ALA A 12 9.95 -1.49 -12.73
CA ALA A 12 10.84 -1.63 -13.88
C ALA A 12 10.05 -1.77 -15.19
N ALA A 13 9.00 -2.60 -15.20
CA ALA A 13 8.15 -2.77 -16.36
C ALA A 13 7.45 -1.47 -16.76
N HIS A 14 6.91 -0.71 -15.79
CA HIS A 14 6.28 0.58 -16.06
C HIS A 14 7.28 1.66 -16.49
N ALA A 15 8.50 1.64 -15.94
CA ALA A 15 9.56 2.60 -16.27
C ALA A 15 10.18 2.35 -17.67
N ASP A 16 9.92 1.20 -18.30
CA ASP A 16 10.29 0.94 -19.70
C ASP A 16 9.26 1.44 -20.71
N LEU A 17 8.07 1.84 -20.25
CA LEU A 17 7.06 2.43 -21.12
C LEU A 17 7.44 3.88 -21.49
N PRO A 18 7.11 4.33 -22.71
CA PRO A 18 7.34 5.72 -23.10
C PRO A 18 6.56 6.68 -22.21
N VAL A 19 7.20 7.80 -21.84
CA VAL A 19 6.53 8.89 -21.13
C VAL A 19 5.53 9.55 -22.07
N PRO A 20 4.22 9.64 -21.72
CA PRO A 20 3.22 10.31 -22.56
C PRO A 20 3.55 11.79 -22.80
N GLU A 21 2.93 12.44 -23.79
CA GLU A 21 3.17 13.87 -24.05
C GLU A 21 2.21 14.77 -23.26
N GLU A 22 0.95 14.39 -23.17
CA GLU A 22 -0.10 15.15 -22.52
C GLU A 22 0.16 15.28 -21.02
N ALA A 23 0.07 16.50 -20.48
CA ALA A 23 0.45 16.79 -19.10
C ALA A 23 -0.28 15.92 -18.05
N HIS A 24 -1.56 15.62 -18.27
CA HIS A 24 -2.35 14.78 -17.36
C HIS A 24 -1.93 13.30 -17.42
N LEU A 25 -1.56 12.79 -18.60
CA LEU A 25 -1.04 11.43 -18.77
C LEU A 25 0.38 11.31 -18.22
N ARG A 26 1.22 12.34 -18.38
CA ARG A 26 2.54 12.43 -17.75
C ARG A 26 2.46 12.37 -16.23
N LEU A 27 1.52 13.11 -15.65
CA LEU A 27 1.28 13.07 -14.20
C LEU A 27 0.83 11.67 -13.76
N PHE A 28 -0.11 11.06 -14.47
CA PHE A 28 -0.58 9.71 -14.16
C PHE A 28 0.55 8.67 -14.27
N HIS A 29 1.37 8.76 -15.31
CA HIS A 29 2.55 7.91 -15.49
C HIS A 29 3.55 8.08 -14.34
N ALA A 30 3.92 9.31 -13.99
CA ALA A 30 4.83 9.58 -12.87
C ALA A 30 4.29 9.09 -11.52
N ALA A 31 2.98 9.29 -11.25
CA ALA A 31 2.33 8.78 -10.06
C ALA A 31 2.32 7.25 -10.01
N THR A 32 2.12 6.60 -11.17
CA THR A 32 2.20 5.14 -11.31
C THR A 32 3.61 4.65 -10.99
N LEU A 33 4.66 5.30 -11.52
CA LEU A 33 6.04 4.94 -11.21
C LEU A 33 6.36 5.02 -9.71
N LEU A 34 5.95 6.09 -9.04
CA LEU A 34 6.13 6.21 -7.58
C LEU A 34 5.34 5.13 -6.82
N ARG A 35 4.08 4.88 -7.22
CA ARG A 35 3.23 3.85 -6.63
C ARG A 35 3.85 2.47 -6.76
N GLU A 36 4.26 2.06 -7.96
CA GLU A 36 4.81 0.73 -8.19
C GLU A 36 6.19 0.57 -7.57
N HIS A 37 7.00 1.64 -7.54
CA HIS A 37 8.26 1.65 -6.80
C HIS A 37 8.03 1.35 -5.32
N ARG A 38 7.15 2.11 -4.66
CA ARG A 38 6.77 1.86 -3.26
C ARG A 38 6.16 0.48 -3.09
N GLY A 39 5.28 0.07 -4.01
CA GLY A 39 4.56 -1.20 -3.99
C GLY A 39 5.48 -2.41 -3.99
N ASP A 40 6.46 -2.44 -4.90
CA ASP A 40 7.47 -3.51 -4.94
C ASP A 40 8.29 -3.55 -3.63
N GLY A 41 8.60 -2.38 -3.05
CA GLY A 41 9.25 -2.30 -1.73
C GLY A 41 8.37 -2.83 -0.60
N HIS A 42 7.08 -2.51 -0.62
CA HIS A 42 6.12 -2.99 0.37
C HIS A 42 5.93 -4.51 0.30
N LEU A 43 5.87 -5.08 -0.91
CA LEU A 43 5.82 -6.54 -1.10
C LEU A 43 7.07 -7.22 -0.53
N ALA A 44 8.25 -6.64 -0.73
CA ALA A 44 9.49 -7.15 -0.14
C ALA A 44 9.47 -7.09 1.40
N ALA A 45 8.99 -5.97 1.99
CA ALA A 45 8.86 -5.82 3.44
C ALA A 45 7.86 -6.82 4.05
N LEU A 46 6.71 -7.04 3.40
CA LEU A 46 5.72 -8.04 3.82
C LEU A 46 6.29 -9.47 3.78
N ALA A 47 6.98 -9.82 2.69
CA ALA A 47 7.61 -11.12 2.54
C ALA A 47 8.70 -11.34 3.61
N ALA A 48 9.52 -10.31 3.89
CA ALA A 48 10.52 -10.37 4.96
C ALA A 48 9.92 -10.51 6.36
N ALA A 49 8.74 -9.92 6.60
CA ALA A 49 7.97 -10.09 7.84
C ALA A 49 7.22 -11.44 7.91
N GLY A 50 7.30 -12.27 6.87
CA GLY A 50 6.62 -13.56 6.80
C GLY A 50 5.11 -13.44 6.77
N LEU A 51 4.57 -12.40 6.13
CA LEU A 51 3.14 -12.29 5.83
C LEU A 51 2.89 -12.71 4.38
N ASP A 52 1.94 -13.63 4.19
CA ASP A 52 1.42 -13.91 2.85
C ASP A 52 0.47 -12.79 2.37
N GLY A 53 -0.02 -12.91 1.12
CA GLY A 53 -0.87 -11.89 0.52
C GLY A 53 -2.20 -11.66 1.26
N LEU A 54 -2.79 -12.70 1.86
CA LEU A 54 -4.05 -12.59 2.59
C LEU A 54 -3.82 -12.12 4.03
N GLU A 55 -2.76 -12.63 4.68
CA GLU A 55 -2.33 -12.18 6.01
C GLU A 55 -1.95 -10.69 6.01
N ALA A 56 -1.31 -10.20 4.94
CA ALA A 56 -1.02 -8.78 4.74
C ALA A 56 -2.30 -7.92 4.69
N LEU A 57 -3.34 -8.42 4.01
CA LEU A 57 -4.64 -7.75 3.92
C LEU A 57 -5.37 -7.76 5.26
N ILE A 58 -5.44 -8.92 5.93
CA ILE A 58 -6.11 -9.08 7.23
C ILE A 58 -5.46 -8.16 8.28
N THR A 59 -4.14 -8.22 8.41
CA THR A 59 -3.41 -7.40 9.39
C THR A 59 -3.53 -5.91 9.10
N HIS A 60 -3.59 -5.49 7.83
CA HIS A 60 -3.88 -4.09 7.47
C HIS A 60 -5.33 -3.71 7.79
N THR A 61 -6.31 -4.57 7.53
CA THR A 61 -7.71 -4.36 7.92
C THR A 61 -7.85 -4.18 9.43
N ALA A 62 -7.16 -5.00 10.23
CA ALA A 62 -7.15 -4.92 11.70
C ALA A 62 -6.50 -3.64 12.25
N THR A 63 -5.81 -2.83 11.44
CA THR A 63 -5.40 -1.47 11.84
C THR A 63 -6.55 -0.45 11.83
N GLY A 64 -7.72 -0.83 11.30
CA GLY A 64 -8.83 0.08 11.00
C GLY A 64 -8.64 0.93 9.74
N ARG A 65 -7.42 1.03 9.19
CA ARG A 65 -7.09 1.85 8.01
C ARG A 65 -7.23 1.10 6.68
N GLY A 66 -7.23 -0.23 6.72
CA GLY A 66 -7.36 -1.08 5.54
C GLY A 66 -8.76 -1.11 4.92
N MET A 67 -8.89 -1.84 3.81
CA MET A 67 -10.21 -2.14 3.24
C MET A 67 -11.00 -3.05 4.18
N THR A 68 -12.32 -2.95 4.17
CA THR A 68 -13.16 -3.85 4.96
C THR A 68 -13.09 -5.30 4.42
N PRO A 69 -13.32 -6.33 5.27
CA PRO A 69 -13.32 -7.72 4.83
C PRO A 69 -14.27 -7.97 3.67
N LYS A 70 -15.46 -7.31 3.69
CA LYS A 70 -16.43 -7.36 2.59
C LYS A 70 -15.79 -6.99 1.25
N TRP A 71 -15.06 -5.88 1.18
CA TRP A 71 -14.41 -5.43 -0.06
C TRP A 71 -13.24 -6.32 -0.48
N ILE A 72 -12.49 -6.86 0.47
CA ILE A 72 -11.40 -7.78 0.17
C ILE A 72 -11.95 -9.05 -0.49
N LEU A 73 -12.94 -9.68 0.13
CA LEU A 73 -13.54 -10.92 -0.38
C LEU A 73 -14.20 -10.74 -1.75
N THR A 74 -14.82 -9.58 -2.01
CA THR A 74 -15.50 -9.34 -3.30
C THR A 74 -14.57 -8.92 -4.43
N THR A 75 -13.43 -8.28 -4.13
CA THR A 75 -12.57 -7.67 -5.18
C THR A 75 -11.23 -8.36 -5.38
N ARG A 76 -10.78 -9.17 -4.43
CA ARG A 76 -9.42 -9.75 -4.42
C ARG A 76 -9.38 -11.25 -4.65
N GLY A 77 -10.54 -11.87 -4.94
CA GLY A 77 -10.64 -13.28 -5.31
C GLY A 77 -10.48 -14.26 -4.15
N TRP A 78 -10.46 -13.78 -2.89
CA TRP A 78 -10.38 -14.61 -1.70
C TRP A 78 -11.77 -15.04 -1.22
N SER A 79 -11.87 -16.29 -0.82
CA SER A 79 -13.06 -16.87 -0.20
C SER A 79 -13.08 -16.66 1.32
N ARG A 80 -14.26 -16.78 1.92
CA ARG A 80 -14.41 -16.71 3.38
C ARG A 80 -13.61 -17.79 4.11
N PRO A 81 -13.59 -19.06 3.68
CA PRO A 81 -12.75 -20.08 4.30
C PRO A 81 -11.25 -19.75 4.28
N GLU A 82 -10.74 -19.16 3.20
CA GLU A 82 -9.34 -18.74 3.13
C GLU A 82 -9.04 -17.62 4.13
N TRP A 83 -9.95 -16.65 4.28
CA TRP A 83 -9.85 -15.59 5.27
C TRP A 83 -9.83 -16.14 6.69
N ASP A 84 -10.74 -17.05 7.03
CA ASP A 84 -10.83 -17.63 8.36
C ASP A 84 -9.58 -18.46 8.67
N ALA A 85 -9.10 -19.26 7.72
CA ALA A 85 -7.86 -20.04 7.87
C ALA A 85 -6.60 -19.16 8.02
N ALA A 86 -6.52 -18.03 7.31
CA ALA A 86 -5.42 -17.08 7.48
C ALA A 86 -5.50 -16.34 8.82
N SER A 87 -6.71 -15.98 9.27
CA SER A 87 -6.94 -15.39 10.59
C SER A 87 -6.54 -16.35 11.72
N GLU A 88 -6.82 -17.65 11.58
CA GLU A 88 -6.36 -18.70 12.51
C GLU A 88 -4.84 -18.82 12.57
N ARG A 89 -4.15 -18.80 11.43
CA ARG A 89 -2.67 -18.80 11.40
C ARG A 89 -2.09 -17.58 12.11
N LEU A 90 -2.67 -16.40 11.90
CA LEU A 90 -2.24 -15.16 12.56
C LEU A 90 -2.48 -15.20 14.07
N ARG A 91 -3.62 -15.73 14.53
CA ARG A 91 -3.88 -15.97 15.96
C ARG A 91 -2.91 -16.98 16.55
N GLY A 92 -2.62 -18.08 15.84
CA GLY A 92 -1.63 -19.08 16.25
C GLY A 92 -0.22 -18.51 16.39
N ARG A 93 0.10 -17.43 15.66
CA ARG A 93 1.35 -16.67 15.76
C ARG A 93 1.29 -15.53 16.79
N GLY A 94 0.15 -15.33 17.46
CA GLY A 94 -0.06 -14.25 18.42
C GLY A 94 -0.10 -12.85 17.80
N LEU A 95 -0.39 -12.72 16.50
CA LEU A 95 -0.48 -11.43 15.80
C LEU A 95 -1.89 -10.84 15.81
N LEU A 96 -2.91 -11.70 15.98
CA LEU A 96 -4.29 -11.32 16.20
C LEU A 96 -4.80 -11.90 17.52
N ASP A 97 -5.73 -11.20 18.15
CA ASP A 97 -6.51 -11.73 19.27
C ASP A 97 -7.77 -12.48 18.80
N ASP A 98 -8.58 -12.96 19.75
CA ASP A 98 -9.80 -13.70 19.46
C ASP A 98 -10.91 -12.86 18.82
N ASP A 99 -10.84 -11.54 18.95
CA ASP A 99 -11.76 -10.60 18.30
C ASP A 99 -11.30 -10.24 16.87
N GLY A 100 -10.13 -10.70 16.45
CA GLY A 100 -9.54 -10.43 15.14
C GLY A 100 -8.86 -9.06 15.05
N GLU A 101 -8.57 -8.44 16.19
CA GLU A 101 -7.82 -7.19 16.30
C GLU A 101 -6.33 -7.49 16.45
N LEU A 102 -5.46 -6.52 16.15
CA LEU A 102 -4.02 -6.68 16.33
C LEU A 102 -3.66 -6.76 17.81
N THR A 103 -2.86 -7.76 18.18
CA THR A 103 -2.14 -7.78 19.45
C THR A 103 -1.04 -6.70 19.48
N ALA A 104 -0.37 -6.53 20.62
CA ALA A 104 0.80 -5.66 20.70
C ALA A 104 1.90 -6.10 19.72
N GLU A 105 2.14 -7.40 19.61
CA GLU A 105 3.09 -8.01 18.68
C GLU A 105 2.66 -7.81 17.22
N GLY A 106 1.36 -7.97 16.92
CA GLY A 106 0.80 -7.69 15.60
C GLY A 106 0.97 -6.23 15.18
N ALA A 107 0.69 -5.30 16.10
CA ALA A 107 0.86 -3.87 15.89
C ALA A 107 2.33 -3.49 15.69
N ALA A 108 3.25 -4.07 16.47
CA ALA A 108 4.68 -3.89 16.31
C ALA A 108 5.18 -4.42 14.95
N LEU A 109 4.73 -5.61 14.54
CA LEU A 109 5.06 -6.18 13.22
C LEU A 109 4.58 -5.26 12.10
N ARG A 110 3.35 -4.75 12.16
CA ARG A 110 2.83 -3.81 11.15
C ARG A 110 3.63 -2.52 11.11
N THR A 111 4.00 -1.98 12.27
CA THR A 111 4.84 -0.78 12.33
C THR A 111 6.18 -1.01 11.64
N GLY A 112 6.83 -2.14 11.91
CA GLY A 112 8.10 -2.50 11.25
C GLY A 112 7.96 -2.67 9.73
N VAL A 113 6.86 -3.24 9.24
CA VAL A 113 6.59 -3.33 7.79
C VAL A 113 6.49 -1.95 7.15
N GLU A 114 5.78 -1.00 7.77
CA GLU A 114 5.64 0.35 7.24
C GLU A 114 6.97 1.11 7.29
N GLU A 115 7.73 1.01 8.38
CA GLU A 115 9.05 1.61 8.52
C GLU A 115 10.03 1.11 7.45
N GLU A 116 10.04 -0.20 7.19
CA GLU A 116 10.88 -0.80 6.16
C GLU A 116 10.41 -0.39 4.76
N THR A 117 9.10 -0.31 4.54
CA THR A 117 8.52 0.21 3.29
C THR A 117 8.99 1.65 3.04
N ASP A 118 8.91 2.53 4.04
CA ASP A 118 9.36 3.92 3.96
C ASP A 118 10.87 4.04 3.76
N ARG A 119 11.66 3.16 4.39
CA ARG A 119 13.11 3.09 4.17
C ARG A 119 13.41 2.72 2.71
N LEU A 120 12.73 1.72 2.16
CA LEU A 120 12.91 1.27 0.78
C LEU A 120 12.41 2.29 -0.25
N ASP A 121 11.43 3.12 0.08
CA ASP A 121 10.84 4.11 -0.84
C ASP A 121 11.49 5.50 -0.76
N ARG A 122 12.50 5.68 0.10
CA ARG A 122 13.02 6.99 0.48
C ARG A 122 13.71 7.78 -0.66
N ALA A 123 14.47 7.10 -1.50
CA ALA A 123 15.36 7.70 -2.50
C ALA A 123 14.70 8.75 -3.43
N PRO A 124 13.51 8.51 -4.04
CA PRO A 124 12.83 9.53 -4.85
C PRO A 124 12.50 10.81 -4.10
N TYR A 125 12.15 10.74 -2.81
CA TYR A 125 11.82 11.92 -2.01
C TYR A 125 13.06 12.67 -1.53
N GLU A 126 14.13 11.95 -1.19
CA GLU A 126 15.43 12.57 -0.88
C GLU A 126 15.99 13.34 -2.08
N HIS A 127 15.88 12.77 -3.28
CA HIS A 127 16.28 13.43 -4.51
C HIS A 127 15.50 14.72 -4.78
N LEU A 128 14.21 14.73 -4.43
CA LEU A 128 13.34 15.88 -4.60
C LEU A 128 13.59 16.97 -3.53
N GLY A 129 14.07 16.58 -2.35
CA GLY A 129 14.30 17.47 -1.21
C GLY A 129 13.01 17.92 -0.53
N ALA A 130 13.12 18.47 0.68
CA ALA A 130 11.96 18.83 1.50
C ALA A 130 11.01 19.83 0.81
N GLU A 131 11.54 20.85 0.15
CA GLU A 131 10.74 21.85 -0.58
C GLU A 131 9.99 21.23 -1.77
N GLY A 132 10.67 20.38 -2.54
CA GLY A 132 10.05 19.72 -3.67
C GLY A 132 8.98 18.72 -3.24
N VAL A 133 9.20 17.99 -2.14
CA VAL A 133 8.19 17.10 -1.54
C VAL A 133 6.98 17.91 -1.10
N ALA A 134 7.18 19.03 -0.38
CA ALA A 134 6.07 19.89 0.02
C ALA A 134 5.26 20.40 -1.17
N ARG A 135 5.94 20.82 -2.24
CA ARG A 135 5.29 21.26 -3.48
C ARG A 135 4.52 20.14 -4.17
N LEU A 136 5.10 18.94 -4.25
CA LEU A 136 4.45 17.76 -4.81
C LEU A 136 3.18 17.41 -4.03
N THR A 137 3.25 17.43 -2.69
CA THR A 137 2.10 17.18 -1.81
C THR A 137 1.01 18.22 -2.01
N GLU A 138 1.35 19.51 -2.06
CA GLU A 138 0.38 20.58 -2.29
C GLU A 138 -0.41 20.36 -3.59
N LEU A 139 0.30 20.11 -4.69
CA LEU A 139 -0.29 19.93 -6.01
C LEU A 139 -1.16 18.67 -6.10
N THR A 140 -0.65 17.53 -5.61
CA THR A 140 -1.36 16.25 -5.70
C THR A 140 -2.53 16.17 -4.73
N ALA A 141 -2.46 16.80 -3.55
CA ALA A 141 -3.55 16.82 -2.59
C ALA A 141 -4.78 17.56 -3.13
N ALA A 142 -4.60 18.64 -3.90
CA ALA A 142 -5.70 19.34 -4.56
C ALA A 142 -6.43 18.42 -5.55
N LEU A 143 -5.68 17.73 -6.41
CA LEU A 143 -6.23 16.80 -7.40
C LEU A 143 -6.92 15.60 -6.74
N ALA A 144 -6.31 15.02 -5.70
CA ALA A 144 -6.89 13.91 -4.96
C ALA A 144 -8.23 14.29 -4.30
N ARG A 145 -8.31 15.49 -3.70
CA ARG A 145 -9.57 16.01 -3.14
C ARG A 145 -10.65 16.20 -4.20
N THR A 146 -10.28 16.76 -5.36
CA THR A 146 -11.22 16.93 -6.48
C THR A 146 -11.73 15.58 -7.00
N ALA A 147 -10.84 14.60 -7.18
CA ALA A 147 -11.22 13.25 -7.62
C ALA A 147 -12.15 12.57 -6.59
N ALA A 148 -11.83 12.69 -5.30
CA ALA A 148 -12.68 12.15 -4.24
C ALA A 148 -14.07 12.79 -4.22
N ALA A 149 -14.16 14.12 -4.35
CA ALA A 149 -15.43 14.84 -4.42
C ALA A 149 -16.25 14.47 -5.67
N ALA A 150 -15.59 14.05 -6.75
CA ALA A 150 -16.21 13.53 -7.97
C ALA A 150 -16.60 12.04 -7.91
N GLY A 151 -16.41 11.37 -6.75
CA GLY A 151 -16.82 9.98 -6.56
C GLY A 151 -15.79 8.94 -7.01
N ALA A 152 -14.50 9.29 -7.06
CA ALA A 152 -13.44 8.35 -7.45
C ALA A 152 -13.32 7.11 -6.53
N PHE A 153 -13.89 7.14 -5.32
CA PHE A 153 -13.86 6.03 -4.37
C PHE A 153 -15.29 5.58 -4.01
N PRO A 154 -15.56 4.26 -4.00
CA PRO A 154 -16.83 3.73 -3.50
C PRO A 154 -17.05 4.03 -2.02
N GLU A 155 -18.31 4.26 -1.64
CA GLU A 155 -18.69 4.40 -0.23
C GLU A 155 -18.38 3.11 0.56
N GLY A 156 -17.90 3.27 1.79
CA GLY A 156 -17.60 2.16 2.70
C GLY A 156 -16.40 1.30 2.30
N LEU A 157 -15.53 1.78 1.40
CA LEU A 157 -14.31 1.06 0.98
C LEU A 157 -13.33 0.83 2.13
N LEU A 158 -13.09 1.86 2.94
CA LEU A 158 -12.15 1.85 4.06
C LEU A 158 -12.85 1.50 5.37
N GLY A 159 -12.07 0.96 6.31
CA GLY A 159 -12.48 0.62 7.68
C GLY A 159 -12.88 1.82 8.54
N LYS A 160 -13.11 1.56 9.83
CA LYS A 160 -13.58 2.55 10.82
C LYS A 160 -12.63 3.77 10.81
N ARG A 161 -13.17 4.96 10.54
CA ARG A 161 -12.48 6.23 10.84
C ARG A 161 -12.55 6.53 12.32
#